data_AF-A0A3D0M4K4-F1
#
_entry.id   AF-A0A3D0M4K4-F1
#
_cell.length_a   1.000
_cell.length_b   1.000
_cell.length_c   1.000
_cell.angle_alpha   90.00
_cell.angle_beta   90.00
_cell.angle_gamma   90.00
#
_symmetry.space_group_name_H-M   'P 1'
#
loop_
_entity.id
_entity.type
_entity.pdbx_description
1 polymer ?
#
loop_
_entity_poly.entity_id
_entity_poly.type
_entity_poly.pdbx_seq_one_letter_code
_entity_poly.pdbx_strand_id
1 'polypeptide(L)'
;MTYPKMIIFDYGHTLLYEPGWDSMRGNTELLKYSIKNENHCTVEDVQKCAEMVFGENVERIRELGYDISGQVGDRFLYEFLGIEFSLSPREMET
;
A
#
# COMPACT_ATOMS: atom_id res chain seq x y z
N MET A 1 -36.10 5.89 14.45
CA MET A 1 -34.81 5.51 13.86
C MET A 1 -34.52 4.08 14.25
N THR A 2 -34.09 3.25 13.29
CA THR A 2 -33.68 1.86 13.52
C THR A 2 -32.16 1.82 13.46
N TYR A 3 -31.52 1.43 14.56
CA TYR A 3 -30.06 1.29 14.62
C TYR A 3 -29.64 -0.15 14.27
N PRO A 4 -28.48 -0.34 13.63
CA PRO A 4 -27.94 -1.66 13.39
C PRO A 4 -27.65 -2.35 14.73
N LYS A 5 -27.93 -3.67 14.80
CA LYS A 5 -27.64 -4.48 15.99
C LYS A 5 -26.15 -4.73 16.19
N MET A 6 -25.35 -4.58 15.13
CA MET A 6 -23.90 -4.77 15.11
C MET A 6 -23.30 -4.01 13.92
N ILE A 7 -22.07 -3.52 14.09
CA ILE A 7 -21.23 -2.98 13.02
C ILE A 7 -19.97 -3.83 13.02
N ILE A 8 -19.62 -4.36 11.84
CA ILE A 8 -18.40 -5.13 11.64
C ILE A 8 -17.47 -4.28 10.77
N PHE A 9 -16.25 -4.09 11.24
CA PHE A 9 -15.18 -3.45 10.48
C PHE A 9 -14.28 -4.55 9.96
N ASP A 10 -14.09 -4.59 8.65
CA ASP A 10 -13.03 -5.40 8.05
C ASP A 10 -11.74 -4.59 8.07
N TYR A 11 -10.68 -5.18 8.60
CA TYR A 11 -9.36 -4.56 8.70
C TYR A 11 -8.45 -4.99 7.54
N GLY A 12 -9.06 -5.22 6.37
CA GLY A 12 -8.42 -5.81 5.20
C GLY A 12 -8.15 -7.30 5.38
N HIS A 13 -8.27 -8.07 4.29
CA HIS A 13 -7.94 -9.50 4.20
C HIS A 13 -8.55 -10.43 5.28
N THR A 14 -9.53 -9.97 6.06
CA THR A 14 -10.11 -10.72 7.18
C THR A 14 -11.53 -11.19 6.87
N LEU A 15 -12.35 -10.33 6.25
CA LEU A 15 -13.76 -10.63 5.99
C LEU A 15 -14.15 -10.49 4.53
N LEU A 16 -13.58 -9.51 3.81
CA LEU A 16 -13.88 -9.29 2.41
C LEU A 16 -13.07 -10.24 1.54
N TYR A 17 -13.76 -11.02 0.70
CA TYR A 17 -13.14 -11.74 -0.39
C TYR A 17 -13.02 -10.83 -1.61
N GLU A 18 -11.81 -10.61 -2.09
CA GLU A 18 -11.49 -9.69 -3.19
C GLU A 18 -11.01 -10.47 -4.42
N PRO A 19 -11.92 -11.11 -5.18
CA PRO A 19 -11.54 -11.85 -6.37
C PRO A 19 -10.93 -10.91 -7.42
N GLY A 20 -9.71 -11.23 -7.86
CA GLY A 20 -8.98 -10.42 -8.85
C GLY A 20 -8.18 -9.26 -8.27
N TRP A 21 -7.99 -9.23 -6.94
CA TRP A 21 -6.96 -8.41 -6.31
C TRP A 21 -5.58 -8.81 -6.81
N ASP A 22 -4.81 -7.82 -7.24
CA ASP A 22 -3.49 -7.98 -7.85
C ASP A 22 -2.69 -6.69 -7.66
N SER A 23 -1.81 -6.67 -6.65
CA SER A 23 -0.96 -5.52 -6.34
C SER A 23 0.01 -5.19 -7.47
N MET A 24 0.49 -6.20 -8.22
CA MET A 24 1.40 -6.01 -9.35
C MET A 24 0.70 -5.24 -10.47
N ARG A 25 -0.55 -5.57 -10.77
CA ARG A 25 -1.35 -4.82 -11.75
C ARG A 25 -1.53 -3.36 -11.32
N GLY A 26 -1.86 -3.11 -10.05
CA GLY A 26 -2.02 -1.75 -9.52
C GLY A 26 -0.72 -0.94 -9.61
N ASN A 27 0.39 -1.50 -9.13
CA ASN A 27 1.70 -0.84 -9.14
C ASN A 27 2.20 -0.59 -10.57
N THR A 28 1.91 -1.49 -11.52
CA THR A 28 2.25 -1.30 -12.95
C THR A 28 1.57 -0.06 -13.53
N GLU A 29 0.27 0.14 -13.23
CA GLU A 29 -0.46 1.31 -13.70
C GLU A 29 0.01 2.59 -13.01
N LEU A 30 0.27 2.52 -11.69
CA LEU A 30 0.73 3.67 -10.91
C LEU A 30 2.09 4.18 -11.39
N LEU A 31 3.03 3.29 -11.72
CA LEU A 31 4.36 3.64 -12.23
C LEU A 31 4.32 4.47 -13.52
N LYS A 32 3.24 4.43 -14.31
CA LYS A 32 3.08 5.30 -15.49
C LYS A 32 3.02 6.79 -15.14
N TYR A 33 2.69 7.11 -13.88
CA TYR A 33 2.60 8.48 -13.39
C TYR A 33 3.87 8.95 -12.67
N SER A 34 4.94 8.14 -12.65
CA SER A 34 6.21 8.51 -12.04
C SER A 34 6.85 9.67 -12.81
N ILE A 35 7.12 10.78 -12.12
CA ILE A 35 7.88 11.91 -12.64
C ILE A 35 9.37 11.81 -12.30
N LYS A 36 9.73 11.01 -11.28
CA LYS A 36 11.09 10.59 -11.00
C LYS A 36 11.14 9.10 -10.70
N ASN A 37 12.19 8.45 -11.18
CA ASN A 37 12.54 7.07 -10.90
C ASN A 37 14.05 6.93 -11.11
N GLU A 38 14.82 7.49 -10.18
CA GLU A 38 16.29 7.66 -10.32
C GLU A 38 17.02 6.31 -10.40
N ASN A 39 16.47 5.29 -9.76
CA ASN A 39 17.04 3.95 -9.70
C ASN A 39 16.52 3.03 -10.82
N HIS A 40 15.70 3.54 -11.74
CA HIS A 40 15.04 2.76 -12.80
C HIS A 40 14.28 1.54 -12.26
N CYS A 41 13.66 1.68 -11.10
CA CYS A 41 12.91 0.63 -10.43
C CYS A 41 11.78 0.10 -11.32
N THR A 42 11.68 -1.23 -11.40
CA THR A 42 10.57 -1.92 -12.06
C THR A 42 9.44 -2.20 -11.07
N VAL A 43 8.31 -2.73 -11.56
CA VAL A 43 7.20 -3.15 -10.69
C VAL A 43 7.61 -4.29 -9.75
N GLU A 44 8.53 -5.14 -10.17
CA GLU A 44 9.11 -6.21 -9.33
C GLU A 44 9.95 -5.64 -8.19
N ASP A 45 10.70 -4.55 -8.43
CA ASP A 45 11.44 -3.86 -7.38
C ASP A 45 10.50 -3.23 -6.35
N VAL A 46 9.41 -2.59 -6.82
CA VAL A 46 8.34 -2.06 -5.97
C VAL A 46 7.73 -3.16 -5.11
N GLN A 47 7.36 -4.29 -5.72
CA GLN A 47 6.76 -5.42 -5.00
C GLN A 47 7.71 -6.02 -3.96
N LYS A 48 9.00 -6.17 -4.31
CA LYS A 48 10.01 -6.68 -3.38
C LYS A 48 10.21 -5.73 -2.20
N CYS A 49 10.19 -4.42 -2.45
CA CYS A 49 10.25 -3.41 -1.39
C CYS A 49 8.98 -3.42 -0.54
N ALA A 50 7.81 -3.58 -1.15
CA ALA A 50 6.53 -3.66 -0.45
C ALA A 50 6.49 -4.85 0.51
N GLU A 51 7.00 -6.02 0.10
CA GLU A 51 7.10 -7.18 0.98
C GLU A 51 7.99 -6.90 2.20
N MET A 52 9.14 -6.27 1.99
CA MET A 52 10.05 -5.88 3.07
C MET A 52 9.42 -4.83 4.01
N VAL A 53 8.77 -3.81 3.46
CA VAL A 53 8.18 -2.71 4.24
C VAL A 53 6.95 -3.20 4.99
N PHE A 54 5.95 -3.73 4.27
CA PHE A 54 4.67 -4.08 4.84
C PHE A 54 4.65 -5.49 5.43
N GLY A 55 5.11 -6.49 4.67
CA GLY A 55 5.07 -7.90 5.07
C GLY A 55 6.01 -8.25 6.22
N GLU A 56 7.14 -7.54 6.35
CA GLU A 56 8.09 -7.77 7.45
C GLU A 56 8.10 -6.65 8.49
N ASN A 57 8.43 -5.41 8.10
CA ASN A 57 8.76 -4.37 9.08
C ASN A 57 7.52 -3.80 9.76
N VAL A 58 6.45 -3.51 9.01
CA VAL A 58 5.17 -3.04 9.59
C VAL A 58 4.54 -4.15 10.43
N GLU A 59 4.56 -5.40 9.99
CA GLU A 59 4.06 -6.52 10.80
C GLU A 59 4.81 -6.63 12.14
N ARG A 60 6.15 -6.55 12.15
CA ARG A 60 6.93 -6.52 13.41
C ARG A 60 6.55 -5.36 14.33
N ILE A 61 6.22 -4.19 13.77
CA ILE A 61 5.78 -3.03 14.54
C ILE A 61 4.40 -3.26 15.15
N ARG A 62 3.50 -3.95 14.43
CA ARG A 62 2.19 -4.38 14.95
C ARG A 62 2.31 -5.40 16.08
N GLU A 63 3.24 -6.34 15.98
CA GLU A 63 3.52 -7.29 17.07
C GLU A 63 3.98 -6.60 18.36
N LEU A 64 4.62 -5.43 18.25
CA LEU A 64 5.01 -4.59 19.38
C LEU A 64 3.87 -3.72 19.93
N GLY A 65 2.67 -3.77 19.33
CA GLY A 65 1.50 -3.01 19.74
C GLY A 65 1.40 -1.60 19.15
N TYR A 66 2.18 -1.28 18.13
CA TYR A 66 2.13 0.00 17.41
C TYR A 66 1.51 -0.18 16.03
N ASP A 67 1.04 0.90 15.41
CA ASP A 67 0.46 0.86 14.06
C ASP A 67 1.04 1.96 13.16
N ILE A 68 1.15 1.65 11.88
CA ILE A 68 1.59 2.56 10.82
C ILE A 68 0.52 2.55 9.74
N SER A 69 -0.03 3.73 9.44
CA SER A 69 -1.01 3.89 8.35
C SER A 69 -0.40 3.54 6.99
N GLY A 70 -1.19 2.93 6.10
CA GLY A 70 -0.78 2.59 4.73
C GLY A 70 -0.09 3.75 4.00
N GLN A 71 -0.66 4.95 4.03
CA GLN A 71 -0.09 6.15 3.40
C GLN A 71 1.33 6.51 3.85
N VAL A 72 1.67 6.27 5.11
CA VAL A 72 3.01 6.50 5.63
C VAL A 72 3.97 5.42 5.14
N GLY A 73 3.52 4.17 5.10
CA GLY A 73 4.28 3.06 4.52
C GLY A 73 4.54 3.26 3.03
N ASP A 74 3.52 3.67 2.27
CA ASP A 74 3.61 3.93 0.83
C ASP A 74 4.59 5.07 0.55
N ARG A 75 4.47 6.18 1.28
CA ARG A 75 5.43 7.28 1.17
C ARG A 75 6.85 6.82 1.45
N PHE A 76 7.07 6.07 2.53
CA PHE A 76 8.40 5.54 2.85
C PHE A 76 8.92 4.65 1.73
N LEU A 77 8.09 3.74 1.20
CA LEU A 77 8.46 2.83 0.12
C LEU A 77 8.91 3.59 -1.13
N TYR A 78 8.13 4.58 -1.58
CA TYR A 78 8.46 5.33 -2.79
C TYR A 78 9.67 6.23 -2.60
N GLU A 79 9.78 6.92 -1.46
CA GLU A 79 10.96 7.72 -1.12
C GLU A 79 12.23 6.84 -1.06
N PHE A 80 12.13 5.65 -0.45
CA PHE A 80 13.23 4.70 -0.36
C PHE A 80 13.69 4.19 -1.74
N LEU A 81 12.75 4.00 -2.67
CA LEU A 81 13.04 3.61 -4.05
C LEU A 81 13.47 4.78 -4.95
N GLY A 82 13.36 6.03 -4.48
CA GLY A 82 13.64 7.21 -5.29
C GLY A 82 12.58 7.46 -6.37
N ILE A 83 11.33 7.09 -6.09
CA ILE A 83 10.18 7.28 -6.98
C ILE A 83 9.36 8.47 -6.49
N GLU A 84 9.02 9.37 -7.42
CA GLU A 84 8.10 10.47 -7.18
C GLU A 84 7.00 10.43 -8.24
N PHE A 85 5.74 10.60 -7.83
CA PHE A 85 4.58 10.58 -8.72
C PHE A 85 4.04 11.98 -8.98
N SER A 86 3.39 12.16 -10.13
CA SER A 86 2.60 13.36 -10.42
C SER A 86 1.27 13.43 -9.67
N LEU A 87 0.85 12.32 -9.05
CA LEU A 87 -0.42 12.17 -8.34
C LEU A 87 -0.27 12.52 -6.85
N SER A 88 -1.35 13.04 -6.25
CA SER A 88 -1.48 13.12 -4.78
C SER A 88 -1.74 11.75 -4.17
N PRO A 89 -1.47 11.52 -2.87
CA PRO A 89 -1.72 10.22 -2.22
C PRO A 89 -3.14 9.68 -2.43
N ARG A 90 -4.15 10.57 -2.42
CA ARG A 90 -5.55 10.18 -2.66
C ARG A 90 -5.79 9.73 -4.10
N GLU A 91 -5.17 10.37 -5.08
CA GLU A 91 -5.29 9.98 -6.48
C GLU A 91 -4.58 8.65 -6.78
N MET A 92 -3.57 8.27 -5.99
CA MET A 92 -2.96 6.94 -6.10
C MET A 92 -3.90 5.82 -5.61
N GLU A 93 -4.85 6.15 -4.74
CA GLU A 93 -5.80 5.20 -4.12
C GLU A 93 -7.18 5.14 -4.83
N THR A 94 -7.39 5.88 -5.94
CA THR A 94 -8.71 5.97 -6.65
C THR A 94 -8.64 5.56 -8.11
#